data_AF-C1DXX2-F1
#
_entry.id   AF-C1DXX2-F1
#
_cell.length_a   1.000
_cell.length_b   1.000
_cell.length_c   1.000
_cell.angle_alpha   90.00
_cell.angle_beta   90.00
_cell.angle_gamma   90.00
#
_symmetry.space_group_name_H-M   'P 1'
#
loop_
_entity.id
_entity.type
_entity.pdbx_description
1 polymer ?
#
loop_
_entity_poly.entity_id
_entity_poly.type
_entity_poly.pdbx_seq_one_letter_code
_entity_poly.pdbx_strand_id
1 'polypeptide(L)'
;MRKKIKYLRNKLVEKISNIDTALIGFLENFDRLIHLFLAVLIVVVSLAIFIWFVHDFIGLIKNVVEFKRNISGSALRLFGTAILLWPLSSLLRAEINLIKGEKISLNLFVDTAIAGTIRSVLISTAEGEELKETYYYIIALLVFAVVRLIVVYTEKLEKSQKEGEKGGA
;
A
#
# COMPACT_ATOMS: atom_id res chain seq x y z
N MET A 1 -5.70 -21.78 55.32
CA MET A 1 -6.45 -21.37 54.09
C MET A 1 -5.68 -20.46 53.12
N ARG A 2 -4.91 -19.45 53.56
CA ARG A 2 -4.22 -18.48 52.66
C ARG A 2 -3.21 -19.07 51.65
N LYS A 3 -2.54 -20.19 51.96
CA LYS A 3 -1.56 -20.84 51.06
C LYS A 3 -2.21 -21.45 49.80
N LYS A 4 -3.40 -22.05 49.93
CA LYS A 4 -4.13 -22.64 48.78
C LYS A 4 -4.57 -21.57 47.76
N ILE A 5 -5.00 -20.41 48.24
CA ILE A 5 -5.42 -19.29 47.38
C ILE A 5 -4.23 -18.74 46.58
N LYS A 6 -3.06 -18.60 47.20
CA LYS A 6 -1.84 -18.13 46.53
C LYS A 6 -1.35 -19.12 45.46
N TYR A 7 -1.49 -20.42 45.71
CA TYR A 7 -1.13 -21.47 44.76
C TYR A 7 -2.05 -21.49 43.53
N LEU A 8 -3.36 -21.36 43.73
CA LEU A 8 -4.33 -21.26 42.64
C LEU A 8 -4.13 -20.00 41.78
N ARG A 9 -3.80 -18.87 42.41
CA ARG A 9 -3.52 -17.62 41.70
C ARG A 9 -2.28 -17.70 40.81
N ASN A 10 -1.17 -18.23 41.32
CA ASN A 10 0.05 -18.38 40.51
C ASN A 10 -0.16 -19.35 39.34
N LYS A 11 -0.87 -20.46 39.56
CA LYS A 11 -1.20 -21.42 38.51
C LYS A 11 -2.11 -20.83 37.41
N LEU A 12 -3.01 -19.90 37.77
CA LEU A 12 -3.85 -19.18 36.80
C LEU A 12 -3.05 -18.14 36.01
N VAL A 13 -2.20 -17.35 36.67
CA VAL A 13 -1.36 -16.34 36.02
C VAL A 13 -0.39 -16.98 35.03
N GLU A 14 0.24 -18.09 35.41
CA GLU A 14 1.13 -18.85 34.54
C GLU A 14 0.40 -19.47 33.34
N LYS A 15 -0.84 -19.95 33.53
CA LYS A 15 -1.65 -20.47 32.42
C LYS A 15 -2.11 -19.36 31.48
N ILE A 16 -2.47 -18.18 32.01
CA ILE A 16 -2.86 -17.00 31.22
C ILE A 16 -1.65 -16.49 30.42
N SER A 17 -0.48 -16.30 31.05
CA SER A 17 0.69 -15.79 30.32
C SER A 17 1.20 -16.74 29.24
N ASN A 18 1.10 -18.05 29.46
CA ASN A 18 1.45 -19.05 28.45
C ASN A 18 0.46 -19.06 27.27
N ILE A 19 -0.83 -18.84 27.53
CA ILE A 19 -1.85 -18.68 26.48
C ILE A 19 -1.61 -17.38 25.71
N ASP A 20 -1.34 -16.27 26.39
CA ASP A 20 -1.05 -14.98 25.77
C ASP A 20 0.20 -15.07 24.88
N THR A 21 1.26 -15.72 25.36
CA THR A 21 2.51 -15.88 24.60
C THR A 21 2.31 -16.77 23.37
N ALA A 22 1.53 -17.85 23.50
CA ALA A 22 1.19 -18.72 22.37
C ALA A 22 0.29 -18.02 21.35
N LEU A 23 -0.68 -17.21 21.79
CA LEU A 23 -1.54 -16.40 20.93
C LEU A 23 -0.75 -15.30 20.23
N ILE A 24 0.12 -14.60 20.93
CA ILE A 24 0.98 -13.56 20.36
C ILE A 24 1.90 -14.17 19.30
N GLY A 25 2.57 -15.29 19.59
CA GLY A 25 3.40 -15.98 18.60
C GLY A 25 2.62 -16.51 17.39
N PHE A 26 1.37 -16.96 17.58
CA PHE A 26 0.49 -17.33 16.47
C PHE A 26 0.11 -16.11 15.62
N LEU A 27 -0.26 -15.00 16.25
CA LEU A 27 -0.62 -13.75 15.57
C LEU A 27 0.56 -13.18 14.80
N GLU A 28 1.77 -13.18 15.37
CA GLU A 28 3.00 -12.72 14.70
C GLU A 28 3.34 -13.57 13.47
N ASN A 29 3.21 -14.89 13.57
CA ASN A 29 3.43 -15.78 12.42
C ASN A 29 2.34 -15.63 11.36
N PHE A 30 1.08 -15.43 11.78
CA PHE A 30 -0.03 -15.20 10.87
C PHE A 30 0.12 -13.86 10.14
N ASP A 31 0.49 -12.80 10.84
CA ASP A 31 0.78 -11.48 10.28
C ASP A 31 1.89 -11.55 9.22
N ARG A 32 2.99 -12.24 9.53
CA ARG A 32 4.07 -12.51 8.57
C ARG A 32 3.60 -13.28 7.34
N LEU A 33 2.71 -14.26 7.52
CA LEU A 33 2.15 -15.05 6.43
C LEU A 33 1.29 -14.17 5.50
N ILE A 34 0.49 -13.27 6.06
CA ILE A 34 -0.33 -12.32 5.30
C ILE A 34 0.55 -11.42 4.44
N HIS A 35 1.57 -10.79 5.03
CA HIS A 35 2.49 -9.92 4.27
C HIS A 35 3.25 -10.67 3.17
N LEU A 36 3.67 -11.90 3.43
CA LEU A 36 4.30 -12.75 2.42
C LEU A 36 3.33 -13.06 1.27
N PHE A 37 2.09 -13.42 1.59
CA PHE A 37 1.06 -13.68 0.60
C PHE A 37 0.74 -12.44 -0.26
N LEU A 38 0.61 -11.26 0.37
CA LEU A 38 0.41 -9.99 -0.33
C LEU A 38 1.60 -9.67 -1.26
N ALA A 39 2.84 -9.84 -0.78
CA ALA A 39 4.02 -9.60 -1.60
C ALA A 39 4.03 -10.48 -2.86
N VAL A 40 3.72 -11.78 -2.72
CA VAL A 40 3.61 -12.71 -3.84
C VAL A 40 2.51 -12.28 -4.81
N LEU A 41 1.34 -11.88 -4.30
CA LEU A 41 0.24 -11.40 -5.14
C LEU A 41 0.65 -10.15 -5.94
N ILE A 42 1.32 -9.19 -5.30
CA ILE A 42 1.80 -7.99 -5.97
C ILE A 42 2.82 -8.33 -7.06
N VAL A 43 3.72 -9.30 -6.83
CA VAL A 43 4.67 -9.76 -7.86
C VAL A 43 3.94 -10.35 -9.07
N VAL A 44 2.94 -11.19 -8.85
CA VAL A 44 2.15 -11.80 -9.94
C VAL A 44 1.41 -10.73 -10.75
N VAL A 45 0.73 -9.80 -10.07
CA VAL A 45 0.02 -8.69 -10.73
C VAL A 45 0.99 -7.79 -11.49
N SER A 46 2.12 -7.44 -10.88
CA SER A 46 3.17 -6.62 -11.52
C SER A 46 3.70 -7.28 -12.79
N LEU A 47 3.93 -8.59 -12.76
CA LEU A 47 4.37 -9.33 -13.94
C LEU A 47 3.30 -9.32 -15.06
N ALA A 48 2.03 -9.51 -14.71
CA ALA A 48 0.93 -9.44 -15.67
C ALA A 48 0.83 -8.07 -16.35
N ILE A 49 0.89 -6.99 -15.56
CA ILE A 49 0.86 -5.61 -16.09
C ILE A 49 2.12 -5.32 -16.91
N PHE A 50 3.28 -5.82 -16.51
CA PHE A 50 4.51 -5.66 -17.27
C PHE A 50 4.43 -6.34 -18.65
N ILE A 51 3.85 -7.54 -18.73
CA ILE A 51 3.60 -8.22 -20.01
C ILE A 51 2.66 -7.40 -20.89
N TRP A 52 1.57 -6.87 -20.32
CA TRP A 52 0.66 -5.96 -21.06
C TRP A 52 1.36 -4.68 -21.52
N PHE A 53 2.20 -4.07 -20.68
CA PHE A 53 2.98 -2.89 -21.04
C PHE A 53 3.91 -3.17 -22.23
N VAL A 54 4.60 -4.32 -22.23
CA VAL A 54 5.47 -4.72 -23.36
C VAL A 54 4.66 -4.93 -24.63
N HIS A 55 3.48 -5.56 -24.53
CA HIS A 55 2.59 -5.75 -25.67
C HIS A 55 2.13 -4.40 -26.27
N ASP A 56 1.69 -3.47 -25.42
CA ASP A 56 1.29 -2.12 -25.82
C ASP A 56 2.46 -1.34 -26.43
N PHE A 57 3.67 -1.51 -25.89
CA PHE A 57 4.88 -0.85 -26.38
C PHE A 57 5.22 -1.30 -27.80
N ILE A 58 5.19 -2.61 -28.06
CA ILE A 58 5.40 -3.17 -29.41
C ILE A 58 4.31 -2.67 -30.37
N GLY A 59 3.06 -2.60 -29.90
CA GLY A 59 1.94 -2.05 -30.66
C GLY A 59 2.16 -0.59 -31.04
N LEU A 60 2.66 0.25 -30.13
CA LEU A 60 3.00 1.65 -30.41
C LEU A 60 4.08 1.74 -31.49
N ILE A 61 5.18 1.01 -31.35
CA ILE A 61 6.30 1.05 -32.31
C ILE A 61 5.83 0.67 -33.71
N LYS A 62 5.01 -0.38 -33.86
CA LYS A 62 4.42 -0.76 -35.16
C LYS A 62 3.57 0.36 -35.77
N ASN A 63 2.70 0.99 -34.98
CA ASN A 63 1.84 2.08 -35.46
C ASN A 63 2.62 3.34 -35.88
N VAL A 64 3.75 3.62 -35.22
CA VAL A 64 4.66 4.72 -35.58
C VAL A 64 5.37 4.41 -36.89
N VAL A 65 5.85 3.18 -37.08
CA VAL A 65 6.49 2.74 -38.33
C VAL A 65 5.52 2.76 -39.52
N GLU A 66 4.25 2.41 -39.29
CA GLU A 66 3.19 2.42 -40.31
C GLU A 66 2.56 3.82 -40.55
N PHE A 67 3.06 4.87 -39.90
CA PHE A 67 2.56 6.26 -39.99
C PHE A 67 1.02 6.38 -39.85
N LYS A 68 0.42 5.56 -38.98
CA LYS A 68 -1.03 5.61 -38.73
C LYS A 68 -1.43 6.87 -37.96
N ARG A 69 -2.59 7.46 -38.30
CA ARG A 69 -3.13 8.65 -37.61
C ARG A 69 -3.47 8.45 -36.12
N ASN A 70 -3.47 7.20 -35.60
CA ASN A 70 -3.94 6.89 -34.25
C ASN A 70 -2.81 6.68 -33.20
N ILE A 71 -1.66 7.33 -33.40
CA ILE A 71 -0.51 7.28 -32.49
C ILE A 71 -0.89 7.79 -31.09
N SER A 72 -1.70 8.85 -31.01
CA SER A 72 -2.10 9.46 -29.73
C SER A 72 -2.83 8.49 -28.79
N GLY A 73 -3.77 7.69 -29.32
CA GLY A 73 -4.49 6.70 -28.51
C GLY A 73 -3.59 5.56 -28.04
N SER A 74 -2.62 5.15 -28.86
CA SER A 74 -1.67 4.09 -28.48
C SER A 74 -0.65 4.58 -27.45
N ALA A 75 -0.21 5.84 -27.56
CA ALA A 75 0.64 6.49 -26.58
C ALA A 75 -0.09 6.65 -25.22
N LEU A 76 -1.32 7.14 -25.24
CA LEU A 76 -2.12 7.32 -24.02
C LEU A 76 -2.32 6.00 -23.27
N ARG A 77 -2.67 4.91 -23.98
CA ARG A 77 -2.79 3.58 -23.40
C ARG A 77 -1.48 3.10 -22.78
N LEU A 78 -0.36 3.25 -23.50
CA LEU A 78 0.96 2.88 -23.01
C LEU A 78 1.34 3.63 -21.73
N PHE A 79 1.11 4.95 -21.69
CA PHE A 79 1.31 5.76 -20.49
C PHE A 79 0.40 5.30 -19.35
N GLY A 80 -0.86 5.00 -19.66
CA GLY A 80 -1.82 4.45 -18.70
C GLY A 80 -1.31 3.16 -18.06
N THR A 81 -0.80 2.21 -18.84
CA THR A 81 -0.26 0.94 -18.32
C THR A 81 1.06 1.15 -17.56
N ALA A 82 1.95 2.03 -18.05
CA ALA A 82 3.23 2.32 -17.42
C ALA A 82 3.07 2.91 -16.00
N ILE A 83 2.12 3.82 -15.82
CA ILE A 83 1.87 4.48 -14.52
C ILE A 83 1.42 3.47 -13.46
N LEU A 84 0.86 2.31 -13.81
CA LEU A 84 0.48 1.27 -12.84
C LEU A 84 1.67 0.50 -12.25
N LEU A 85 2.78 0.41 -12.98
CA LEU A 85 3.95 -0.32 -12.50
C LEU A 85 4.59 0.37 -11.29
N TRP A 86 4.57 1.70 -11.25
CA TRP A 86 5.11 2.47 -10.13
C TRP A 86 4.40 2.14 -8.79
N PRO A 87 3.06 2.28 -8.67
CA PRO A 87 2.31 1.87 -7.49
C PRO A 87 2.58 0.45 -7.03
N LEU A 88 2.63 -0.51 -7.95
CA LEU A 88 2.90 -1.90 -7.61
C LEU A 88 4.31 -2.08 -7.04
N SER A 89 5.30 -1.37 -7.60
CA SER A 89 6.67 -1.39 -7.06
C SER A 89 6.77 -0.78 -5.66
N SER A 90 6.02 0.30 -5.40
CA SER A 90 5.94 0.97 -4.10
C SER A 90 5.26 0.06 -3.06
N LEU A 91 4.18 -0.61 -3.45
CA LEU A 91 3.45 -1.52 -2.58
C LEU A 91 4.28 -2.76 -2.24
N LEU A 92 4.96 -3.33 -3.24
CA LEU A 92 5.88 -4.45 -3.03
C LEU A 92 7.01 -4.07 -2.07
N ARG A 93 7.56 -2.86 -2.18
CA ARG A 93 8.59 -2.35 -1.27
C ARG A 93 8.06 -2.25 0.17
N ALA A 94 6.82 -1.82 0.34
CA ALA A 94 6.17 -1.78 1.65
C ALA A 94 6.03 -3.18 2.27
N GLU A 95 5.56 -4.17 1.49
CA GLU A 95 5.43 -5.55 1.96
C GLU A 95 6.79 -6.19 2.29
N ILE A 96 7.83 -5.92 1.49
CA ILE A 96 9.19 -6.40 1.77
C ILE A 96 9.70 -5.84 3.10
N ASN A 97 9.48 -4.56 3.36
CA ASN A 97 9.91 -3.91 4.60
C ASN A 97 9.18 -4.51 5.81
N LEU A 98 7.88 -4.80 5.67
CA LEU A 98 7.07 -5.47 6.67
C LEU A 98 7.58 -6.88 7.00
N ILE A 99 7.89 -7.67 5.98
CA ILE A 99 8.47 -9.02 6.16
C ILE A 99 9.83 -8.96 6.87
N LYS A 100 10.61 -7.90 6.64
CA LYS A 100 11.90 -7.67 7.31
C LYS A 100 11.77 -7.17 8.76
N GLY A 101 10.55 -6.90 9.23
CA GLY A 101 10.29 -6.32 10.55
C GLY A 101 10.61 -4.82 10.64
N GLU A 102 10.75 -4.14 9.50
CA GLU A 102 10.88 -2.68 9.48
C GLU A 102 9.51 -2.02 9.67
N LYS A 103 9.51 -0.77 10.16
CA LYS A 103 8.28 0.00 10.35
C LYS A 103 7.60 0.28 9.02
N ILE A 104 6.27 0.15 8.99
CA ILE A 104 5.44 0.54 7.85
C ILE A 104 5.68 2.01 7.51
N SER A 105 6.09 2.28 6.27
CA SER A 105 6.07 3.63 5.74
C SER A 105 4.65 3.94 5.25
N LEU A 106 3.74 4.28 6.18
CA LEU A 106 2.34 4.65 5.88
C LEU A 106 2.26 5.73 4.79
N ASN A 107 3.23 6.64 4.76
CA ASN A 107 3.41 7.60 3.68
C ASN A 107 3.51 6.93 2.30
N LEU A 108 4.34 5.90 2.13
CA LEU A 108 4.51 5.25 0.83
C LEU A 108 3.20 4.66 0.30
N PHE A 109 2.39 4.10 1.20
CA PHE A 109 1.08 3.55 0.86
C PHE A 109 0.10 4.63 0.41
N VAL A 110 -0.04 5.70 1.20
CA VAL A 110 -0.96 6.81 0.89
C VAL A 110 -0.55 7.54 -0.40
N ASP A 111 0.75 7.77 -0.58
CA ASP A 111 1.30 8.41 -1.78
C ASP A 111 0.98 7.60 -3.04
N THR A 112 1.09 6.29 -2.92
CA THR A 112 0.79 5.35 -3.98
C THR A 112 -0.70 5.31 -4.32
N ALA A 113 -1.58 5.32 -3.30
CA ALA A 113 -3.03 5.38 -3.49
C ALA A 113 -3.49 6.69 -4.15
N ILE A 114 -2.89 7.82 -3.76
CA ILE A 114 -3.14 9.12 -4.39
C ILE A 114 -2.70 9.08 -5.85
N ALA A 115 -1.49 8.60 -6.15
CA ALA A 115 -0.99 8.50 -7.52
C ALA A 115 -1.89 7.64 -8.42
N GLY A 116 -2.38 6.50 -7.93
CA GLY A 116 -3.33 5.64 -8.64
C GLY A 116 -4.69 6.29 -8.88
N THR A 117 -5.17 7.09 -7.92
CA THR A 117 -6.45 7.82 -8.06
C THR A 117 -6.31 8.96 -9.07
N ILE A 118 -5.20 9.70 -9.03
CA ILE A 118 -4.89 10.75 -10.02
C ILE A 118 -4.86 10.14 -11.43
N ARG A 119 -4.20 8.98 -11.61
CA ARG A 119 -4.19 8.24 -12.89
C ARG A 119 -5.61 7.95 -13.38
N SER A 120 -6.49 7.48 -12.48
CA SER A 120 -7.87 7.14 -12.84
C SER A 120 -8.66 8.36 -13.33
N VAL A 121 -8.45 9.53 -12.69
CA VAL A 121 -9.00 10.81 -13.17
C VAL A 121 -8.45 11.19 -14.54
N LEU A 122 -7.13 11.06 -14.75
CA LEU A 122 -6.47 11.41 -16.01
C LEU A 122 -6.98 10.56 -17.18
N ILE A 123 -7.11 9.24 -16.98
CA ILE A 123 -7.59 8.32 -18.01
C ILE A 123 -9.06 8.62 -18.34
N SER A 124 -9.93 8.71 -17.32
CA SER A 124 -11.36 8.99 -17.52
C SER A 124 -11.60 10.32 -18.24
N THR A 125 -10.83 11.36 -17.91
CA THR A 125 -10.90 12.66 -18.59
C THR A 125 -10.39 12.59 -20.03
N ALA A 126 -9.34 11.80 -20.29
CA ALA A 126 -8.75 11.68 -21.61
C ALA A 126 -9.58 10.81 -22.58
N GLU A 127 -10.35 9.85 -22.06
CA GLU A 127 -11.26 9.00 -22.83
C GLU A 127 -12.62 9.67 -23.10
N GLY A 128 -12.90 10.83 -22.49
CA GLY A 128 -14.11 11.60 -22.72
C GLY A 128 -15.36 10.98 -22.08
N GLU A 129 -15.18 10.22 -20.99
CA GLU A 129 -16.27 9.59 -20.26
C GLU A 129 -17.24 10.62 -19.64
N GLU A 130 -18.48 10.22 -19.38
CA GLU A 130 -19.50 11.12 -18.82
C GLU A 130 -19.07 11.69 -17.45
N LEU A 131 -19.31 12.98 -17.25
CA LEU A 131 -18.97 13.72 -16.01
C LEU A 131 -19.47 13.08 -14.70
N LYS A 132 -20.46 12.18 -14.78
CA LYS A 132 -20.97 11.41 -13.64
C LYS A 132 -19.94 10.44 -13.07
N GLU A 133 -19.12 9.79 -13.89
CA GLU A 133 -18.11 8.84 -13.40
C GLU A 133 -16.88 9.56 -12.85
N THR A 134 -16.50 10.67 -13.49
CA THR A 134 -15.38 11.52 -13.04
C THR A 134 -15.60 12.11 -11.64
N TYR A 135 -16.85 12.41 -11.25
CA TYR A 135 -17.19 12.94 -9.92
C TYR A 135 -16.75 12.03 -8.77
N TYR A 136 -16.90 10.71 -8.89
CA TYR A 136 -16.50 9.77 -7.84
C TYR A 136 -14.99 9.78 -7.60
N TYR A 137 -14.19 9.89 -8.67
CA TYR A 137 -12.75 9.96 -8.55
C TYR A 137 -12.29 11.27 -7.89
N ILE A 138 -12.98 12.39 -8.12
CA ILE A 138 -12.71 13.67 -7.46
C ILE A 138 -12.99 13.57 -5.96
N ILE A 139 -14.10 12.95 -5.54
CA ILE A 139 -14.38 12.71 -4.12
C ILE A 139 -13.30 11.81 -3.51
N ALA A 140 -12.93 10.72 -4.19
CA ALA A 140 -11.89 9.81 -3.71
C ALA A 140 -10.56 10.55 -3.47
N LEU A 141 -10.18 11.47 -4.37
CA LEU A 141 -9.00 12.31 -4.17
C LEU A 141 -9.11 13.21 -2.94
N LEU A 142 -10.27 13.81 -2.68
CA LEU A 142 -10.48 14.61 -1.46
C LEU A 142 -10.33 13.76 -0.19
N VAL A 143 -10.88 12.55 -0.19
CA VAL A 143 -10.73 11.62 0.94
C VAL A 143 -9.26 11.26 1.14
N PHE A 144 -8.52 10.90 0.08
CA PHE A 144 -7.10 10.60 0.20
C PHE A 144 -6.26 11.81 0.63
N ALA A 145 -6.63 13.03 0.21
CA ALA A 145 -5.98 14.25 0.68
C ALA A 145 -6.16 14.46 2.19
N VAL A 146 -7.36 14.18 2.73
CA VAL A 146 -7.62 14.22 4.18
C VAL A 146 -6.81 13.15 4.90
N VAL A 147 -6.78 11.91 4.39
CA VAL A 147 -5.98 10.82 4.96
C VAL A 147 -4.49 11.19 4.98
N ARG A 148 -3.97 11.74 3.88
CA ARG A 148 -2.58 12.23 3.79
C ARG A 148 -2.28 13.29 4.85
N LEU A 149 -3.20 14.22 5.06
CA LEU A 149 -3.07 15.24 6.09
C LEU A 149 -2.98 14.60 7.47
N ILE A 150 -3.90 13.69 7.81
CA ILE A 150 -3.88 12.99 9.12
C ILE A 150 -2.55 12.29 9.36
N VAL A 151 -2.06 11.51 8.38
CA VAL A 151 -0.80 10.77 8.51
C VAL A 151 0.38 11.71 8.78
N VAL A 152 0.49 12.81 8.02
CA VAL A 152 1.56 13.81 8.19
C VAL A 152 1.50 14.47 9.57
N TYR A 153 0.29 14.79 10.05
CA TYR A 153 0.13 15.37 11.39
C TYR A 153 0.52 14.36 12.49
N THR A 154 0.14 13.09 12.38
CA THR A 154 0.50 12.05 13.35
C THR A 154 2.01 11.81 13.43
N GLU A 155 2.69 11.74 12.29
CA GLU A 155 4.15 11.58 12.28
C GLU A 155 4.89 12.77 12.90
N LYS A 156 4.36 13.99 12.69
CA LYS A 156 4.93 15.21 13.27
C LYS A 156 4.82 15.21 14.80
N LEU A 157 3.69 14.74 15.34
CA LEU A 157 3.46 14.63 16.78
C LEU A 157 4.40 13.60 17.43
N GLU A 158 4.63 12.45 16.79
CA GLU A 158 5.56 11.42 17.31
C GLU A 158 7.01 11.94 17.37
N LYS A 159 7.44 12.72 16.37
CA LYS A 159 8.78 13.33 16.36
C LYS A 159 8.96 14.36 17.48
N SER A 160 7.98 15.24 17.70
CA SER A 160 8.05 16.26 18.76
C SER A 160 8.12 15.66 20.17
N GLN A 161 7.53 14.49 20.43
CA GLN A 161 7.67 13.81 21.72
C GLN A 161 9.07 13.22 21.95
N LYS A 162 9.68 12.63 20.92
CA LYS A 162 11.06 12.08 21.03
C LYS A 162 12.14 13.15 21.20
N GLU A 163 11.91 14.36 20.71
CA GLU A 163 12.82 15.50 20.91
C GLU A 163 12.68 16.13 22.31
N GLY A 164 11.46 16.15 22.87
CA GLY A 164 11.22 16.60 24.25
C GLY A 164 11.84 15.70 25.31
N GLU A 165 11.91 14.38 25.07
CA GLU A 165 12.53 13.41 25.98
C GLU A 165 14.07 13.50 25.99
N LYS A 166 14.69 13.89 24.88
CA LYS A 166 16.15 14.05 24.76
C LYS A 166 16.68 15.41 25.25
N GLY A 167 15.81 16.42 25.36
CA GLY A 167 16.16 17.75 25.90
C GLY A 167 15.98 17.89 27.41
N GLY A 168 15.42 16.89 28.08
CA GLY A 168 15.17 16.88 29.53
C GLY A 168 16.05 15.89 30.33
N ALA A 169 17.05 15.29 29.69
CA ALA A 169 18.03 14.39 30.31
C ALA A 169 19.42 15.06 30.38
#